data_AF-A0A3D9GZP6-F1
#
_entry.id   AF-A0A3D9GZP6-F1
#
_cell.length_a   1.000
_cell.length_b   1.000
_cell.length_c   1.000
_cell.angle_alpha   90.00
_cell.angle_beta   90.00
_cell.angle_gamma   90.00
#
_symmetry.space_group_name_H-M   'P 1'
#
loop_
_entity.id
_entity.type
_entity.pdbx_description
1 polymer ?
#
loop_
_entity_poly.entity_id
_entity_poly.type
_entity_poly.pdbx_seq_one_letter_code
_entity_poly.pdbx_strand_id
1 'polypeptide(L)'
;MRTRITDKNMFLSLFIFLFIFSCSESEEEINLGNNFYYIPFQEIIFDVTSFGGNGIYQLKNNEKIPVVLSNIDKYKYNSEFIIIKQIFDMEQTSLLIENMIFLPKTYFTYDKNYILLNENFLSKLDTSKDNSIYSQTFTHQLLENTSSIQKMKTNKENYYIIEKKNLKINGPLTKNEFKEIKKNLEINLSFE
;
A
#
# COMPACT_ATOMS: atom_id res chain seq x y z
N MET A 1 19.16 56.18 26.33
CA MET A 1 18.94 55.76 24.93
C MET A 1 18.84 54.24 24.94
N ARG A 2 17.60 53.72 24.93
CA ARG A 2 17.29 52.31 25.21
C ARG A 2 17.62 51.43 23.99
N THR A 3 18.36 50.37 24.26
CA THR A 3 18.61 49.21 23.41
C THR A 3 17.34 48.72 22.71
N ARG A 4 17.27 48.90 21.39
CA ARG A 4 16.14 48.51 20.53
C ARG A 4 16.58 47.64 19.35
N ILE A 5 17.67 46.88 19.55
CA ILE A 5 18.31 46.06 18.51
C ILE A 5 18.20 44.56 18.82
N THR A 6 17.92 44.18 20.07
CA THR A 6 17.87 42.77 20.50
C THR A 6 16.61 42.01 20.07
N ASP A 7 15.48 42.70 19.86
CA ASP A 7 14.22 42.01 19.58
C ASP A 7 14.11 41.50 18.13
N LYS A 8 14.69 42.22 17.16
CA LYS A 8 14.61 41.84 15.72
C LYS A 8 15.37 40.56 15.38
N ASN A 9 16.53 40.33 16.01
CA ASN A 9 17.32 39.13 15.77
C ASN A 9 16.70 37.89 16.42
N MET A 10 15.98 38.07 17.53
CA MET A 10 15.25 36.99 18.21
C MET A 10 14.04 36.53 17.38
N PHE A 11 13.30 37.47 16.77
CA PHE A 11 12.20 37.15 15.85
C PHE A 11 12.66 36.46 14.58
N LEU A 12 13.80 36.88 13.99
CA LEU A 12 14.34 36.25 12.80
C LEU A 12 14.80 34.80 13.08
N SER A 13 15.41 34.55 14.24
CA SER A 13 15.82 33.21 14.65
C SER A 13 14.61 32.29 14.91
N LEU A 14 13.51 32.83 15.46
CA LEU A 14 12.26 32.07 15.67
C LEU A 14 11.58 31.71 14.35
N PHE A 15 11.60 32.64 13.38
CA PHE A 15 11.04 32.41 12.05
C PHE A 15 11.81 31.33 11.28
N ILE A 16 13.14 31.32 11.39
CA ILE A 16 13.99 30.27 10.81
C ILE A 16 13.73 28.92 11.49
N PHE A 17 13.51 28.90 12.80
CA PHE A 17 13.18 27.68 13.56
C PHE A 17 11.85 27.04 13.12
N LEU A 18 10.85 27.85 12.74
CA LEU A 18 9.57 27.36 12.22
C LEU A 18 9.70 26.68 10.84
N PHE A 19 10.66 27.09 10.01
CA PHE A 19 10.90 26.45 8.71
C PHE A 19 11.62 25.11 8.81
N ILE A 20 12.45 24.88 9.84
CA ILE A 20 13.14 23.59 10.04
C ILE A 20 12.20 22.48 10.52
N PHE A 21 11.11 22.83 11.20
CA PHE A 21 10.02 21.90 11.54
C PHE A 21 9.01 21.70 10.41
N SER A 22 9.14 22.44 9.30
CA SER A 22 8.24 22.28 8.16
C SER A 22 8.75 21.28 7.12
N CYS A 23 9.74 20.45 7.47
CA CYS A 23 10.04 19.25 6.70
C CYS A 23 8.78 18.38 6.71
N SER A 24 8.13 18.27 5.55
CA SER A 24 6.96 17.43 5.34
C SER A 24 7.27 16.04 5.90
N GLU A 25 6.49 15.58 6.88
CA GLU A 25 6.45 14.18 7.29
C GLU A 25 5.94 13.36 6.09
N SER A 26 6.79 13.10 5.09
CA SER A 26 6.59 11.96 4.22
C SER A 26 6.70 10.77 5.16
N GLU A 27 5.59 10.07 5.42
CA GLU A 27 5.62 8.86 6.24
C GLU A 27 6.75 7.96 5.70
N GLU A 28 7.68 7.59 6.58
CA GLU A 28 8.83 6.75 6.18
C GLU A 28 8.38 5.31 5.93
N GLU A 29 9.10 4.60 5.04
CA GLU A 29 8.89 3.16 4.86
C GLU A 29 9.18 2.41 6.16
N ILE A 30 8.24 1.57 6.61
CA ILE A 30 8.39 0.84 7.88
C ILE A 30 8.76 -0.61 7.59
N ASN A 31 9.96 -1.02 8.02
CA ASN A 31 10.41 -2.40 7.92
C ASN A 31 9.63 -3.29 8.91
N LEU A 32 8.87 -4.24 8.36
CA LEU A 32 8.08 -5.18 9.13
C LEU A 32 8.84 -6.49 9.38
N GLY A 33 10.07 -6.66 8.88
CA GLY A 33 10.87 -7.88 9.00
C GLY A 33 10.61 -8.90 7.88
N ASN A 34 11.55 -9.82 7.67
CA ASN A 34 11.53 -10.80 6.56
C ASN A 34 11.33 -10.18 5.16
N ASN A 35 11.90 -8.98 4.96
CA ASN A 35 11.77 -8.17 3.75
C ASN A 35 10.33 -7.70 3.43
N PHE A 36 9.43 -7.74 4.41
CA PHE A 36 8.15 -7.06 4.32
C PHE A 36 8.29 -5.60 4.76
N TYR A 37 7.62 -4.71 4.03
CA TYR A 37 7.61 -3.29 4.31
C TYR A 37 6.18 -2.77 4.23
N TYR A 38 5.78 -1.94 5.20
CA TYR A 38 4.68 -1.01 5.00
C TYR A 38 5.23 0.21 4.28
N ILE A 39 4.72 0.47 3.08
CA ILE A 39 5.02 1.70 2.36
C ILE A 39 3.76 2.55 2.46
N PRO A 40 3.84 3.71 3.11
CA PRO A 40 2.70 4.60 3.26
C PRO A 40 2.28 5.22 1.94
N PHE A 41 1.16 5.94 1.94
CA PHE A 41 0.71 6.66 0.77
C PHE A 41 1.77 7.69 0.38
N GLN A 42 2.46 7.44 -0.73
CA GLN A 42 3.38 8.40 -1.33
C GLN A 42 2.72 8.90 -2.62
N GLU A 43 2.25 10.14 -2.59
CA GLU A 43 1.90 10.86 -3.81
C GLU A 43 3.19 11.19 -4.55
N ILE A 44 3.75 10.21 -5.26
CA ILE A 44 4.82 10.50 -6.18
C ILE A 44 4.15 11.14 -7.39
N ILE A 45 4.43 12.41 -7.64
CA ILE A 45 3.95 13.12 -8.84
C ILE A 45 5.02 12.94 -9.91
N PHE A 46 4.73 12.17 -10.96
CA PHE A 46 5.54 12.14 -12.17
C PHE A 46 4.75 12.84 -13.26
N ASP A 47 5.11 14.08 -13.65
CA ASP A 47 4.64 14.96 -14.74
C ASP A 47 3.15 14.90 -15.22
N VAL A 48 2.49 13.74 -15.25
CA VAL A 48 1.09 13.45 -15.62
C VAL A 48 0.40 12.35 -14.78
N THR A 49 1.05 11.69 -13.82
CA THR A 49 0.47 10.63 -12.98
C THR A 49 0.76 10.80 -11.49
N SER A 50 -0.28 10.64 -10.67
CA SER A 50 -0.18 10.52 -9.21
C SER A 50 -0.17 9.05 -8.81
N PHE A 51 0.73 8.70 -7.92
CA PHE A 51 0.83 7.36 -7.34
C PHE A 51 0.05 7.35 -6.03
N GLY A 52 -0.80 6.36 -5.81
CA GLY A 52 -1.68 6.33 -4.65
C GLY A 52 -1.87 4.93 -4.09
N GLY A 53 -1.68 4.81 -2.77
CA GLY A 53 -2.05 3.65 -1.97
C GLY A 53 -0.98 3.26 -0.95
N ASN A 54 -1.30 3.33 0.35
CA ASN A 54 -0.49 2.66 1.35
C ASN A 54 -0.62 1.13 1.20
N GLY A 55 0.47 0.38 1.29
CA GLY A 55 0.43 -1.06 1.02
C GLY A 55 1.43 -1.84 1.86
N ILE A 56 1.24 -3.15 1.92
CA ILE A 56 2.30 -4.06 2.37
C ILE A 56 2.98 -4.62 1.14
N TYR A 57 4.31 -4.58 1.13
CA TYR A 57 5.15 -4.99 0.02
C TYR A 57 6.16 -6.02 0.50
N GLN A 58 6.47 -6.98 -0.35
CA GLN A 58 7.64 -7.84 -0.21
C GLN A 58 8.75 -7.34 -1.10
N LEU A 59 9.93 -7.12 -0.54
CA LEU A 59 11.13 -6.78 -1.31
C LEU A 59 11.84 -8.06 -1.73
N LYS A 60 11.99 -8.26 -3.04
CA LYS A 60 12.67 -9.42 -3.63
C LYS A 60 13.55 -8.95 -4.77
N ASN A 61 14.86 -9.20 -4.72
CA ASN A 61 15.82 -8.77 -5.75
C ASN A 61 15.72 -7.27 -6.10
N ASN A 62 15.52 -6.40 -5.10
CA ASN A 62 15.27 -4.96 -5.24
C ASN A 62 13.94 -4.57 -5.91
N GLU A 63 13.08 -5.55 -6.24
CA GLU A 63 11.72 -5.31 -6.74
C GLU A 63 10.75 -5.19 -5.57
N LYS A 64 9.92 -4.14 -5.58
CA LYS A 64 8.81 -3.95 -4.65
C LYS A 64 7.58 -4.68 -5.19
N ILE A 65 7.18 -5.76 -4.51
CA ILE A 65 6.05 -6.59 -4.89
C ILE A 65 4.90 -6.36 -3.91
N PRO A 66 3.78 -5.75 -4.32
CA PRO A 66 2.62 -5.57 -3.46
C PRO A 66 2.07 -6.94 -3.03
N VAL A 67 1.85 -7.10 -1.72
CA VAL A 67 1.29 -8.32 -1.13
C VAL A 67 -0.09 -8.11 -0.49
N VAL A 68 -0.36 -6.89 -0.04
CA VAL A 68 -1.69 -6.43 0.34
C VAL A 68 -1.91 -5.07 -0.31
N LEU A 69 -3.04 -4.94 -1.00
CA LEU A 69 -3.43 -3.77 -1.78
C LEU A 69 -3.71 -2.54 -0.89
N SER A 70 -4.05 -1.43 -1.53
CA SER A 70 -4.17 -0.11 -0.93
C SER A 70 -5.19 0.00 0.22
N ASN A 71 -5.14 1.11 0.96
CA ASN A 71 -6.12 1.52 1.98
C ASN A 71 -6.08 0.64 3.24
N ILE A 72 -4.87 0.39 3.72
CA ILE A 72 -4.63 -0.22 5.03
C ILE A 72 -5.08 0.77 6.12
N ASP A 73 -6.07 0.35 6.92
CA ASP A 73 -6.56 1.10 8.09
C ASP A 73 -5.63 0.89 9.28
N LYS A 74 -5.29 -0.37 9.58
CA LYS A 74 -4.40 -0.72 10.70
C LYS A 74 -3.57 -1.93 10.37
N TYR A 75 -2.36 -1.98 10.93
CA TYR A 75 -1.56 -3.20 10.94
C TYR A 75 -0.83 -3.36 12.27
N LYS A 76 -0.50 -4.61 12.62
CA LYS A 76 0.37 -4.98 13.74
C LYS A 76 1.26 -6.12 13.31
N TYR A 77 2.44 -6.22 13.90
CA TYR A 77 3.40 -7.25 13.54
C TYR A 77 4.26 -7.64 14.74
N ASN A 78 4.78 -8.86 14.71
CA ASN A 78 5.81 -9.38 15.61
C ASN A 78 6.87 -10.13 14.77
N SER A 79 7.75 -10.94 15.34
CA SER A 79 8.76 -11.68 14.55
C SER A 79 8.17 -12.69 13.54
N GLU A 80 6.95 -13.16 13.74
CA GLU A 80 6.37 -14.28 12.99
C GLU A 80 5.25 -13.88 12.04
N PHE A 81 4.46 -12.86 12.42
CA PHE A 81 3.22 -12.51 11.74
C PHE A 81 3.10 -11.01 11.46
N ILE A 82 2.30 -10.70 10.45
CA ILE A 82 1.71 -9.38 10.23
C ILE A 82 0.19 -9.57 10.16
N ILE A 83 -0.56 -8.85 10.98
CA ILE A 83 -2.02 -8.77 10.88
C ILE A 83 -2.42 -7.41 10.33
N ILE A 84 -3.34 -7.40 9.37
CA ILE A 84 -3.71 -6.19 8.63
C ILE A 84 -5.23 -6.09 8.59
N LYS A 85 -5.72 -4.87 8.79
CA LYS A 85 -7.10 -4.45 8.57
C LYS A 85 -7.09 -3.42 7.45
N GLN A 86 -7.90 -3.64 6.42
CA GLN A 86 -7.99 -2.84 5.21
C GLN A 86 -9.44 -2.39 5.01
N ILE A 87 -9.64 -1.13 4.62
CA ILE A 87 -10.94 -0.63 4.15
C ILE A 87 -10.86 -0.60 2.63
N PHE A 88 -11.68 -1.42 1.97
CA PHE A 88 -11.63 -1.55 0.52
C PHE A 88 -12.05 -0.26 -0.17
N ASP A 89 -11.22 0.16 -1.12
CA ASP A 89 -11.46 1.30 -2.00
C ASP A 89 -11.11 0.91 -3.43
N MET A 90 -12.10 0.96 -4.31
CA MET A 90 -11.96 0.51 -5.69
C MET A 90 -11.05 1.43 -6.50
N GLU A 91 -11.09 2.74 -6.26
CA GLU A 91 -10.33 3.72 -7.03
C GLU A 91 -8.84 3.59 -6.72
N GLN A 92 -8.49 3.55 -5.45
CA GLN A 92 -7.10 3.35 -5.00
C GLN A 92 -6.57 1.97 -5.40
N THR A 93 -7.41 0.93 -5.29
CA THR A 93 -7.05 -0.42 -5.74
C THR A 93 -6.78 -0.43 -7.25
N SER A 94 -7.62 0.25 -8.03
CA SER A 94 -7.45 0.40 -9.49
C SER A 94 -6.15 1.11 -9.83
N LEU A 95 -5.86 2.24 -9.17
CA LEU A 95 -4.63 3.00 -9.38
C LEU A 95 -3.38 2.16 -9.11
N LEU A 96 -3.34 1.43 -7.99
CA LEU A 96 -2.19 0.57 -7.67
C LEU A 96 -2.03 -0.56 -8.71
N ILE A 97 -3.12 -1.22 -9.12
CA ILE A 97 -3.05 -2.31 -10.10
C ILE A 97 -2.67 -1.79 -11.49
N GLU A 98 -3.20 -0.65 -11.89
CA GLU A 98 -2.79 0.03 -13.13
C GLU A 98 -1.29 0.31 -13.11
N ASN A 99 -0.80 0.87 -12.00
CA ASN A 99 0.63 1.15 -11.81
C ASN A 99 1.48 -0.12 -11.88
N MET A 100 1.03 -1.23 -11.31
CA MET A 100 1.74 -2.51 -11.36
C MET A 100 1.81 -3.12 -12.77
N ILE A 101 0.83 -2.84 -13.64
CA ILE A 101 0.71 -3.43 -14.97
C ILE A 101 1.41 -2.58 -16.03
N PHE A 102 1.23 -1.25 -15.96
CA PHE A 102 1.58 -0.34 -17.06
C PHE A 102 2.85 0.47 -16.80
N LEU A 103 3.31 0.61 -15.56
CA LEU A 103 4.52 1.39 -15.26
C LEU A 103 5.81 0.55 -15.32
N PRO A 104 6.98 1.21 -15.45
CA PRO A 104 8.26 0.53 -15.39
C PRO A 104 8.42 -0.28 -14.09
N LYS A 105 8.93 -1.51 -14.22
CA LYS A 105 9.13 -2.46 -13.11
C LYS A 105 10.05 -1.95 -12.00
N THR A 106 10.81 -0.89 -12.26
CA THR A 106 11.62 -0.17 -11.27
C THR A 106 10.80 0.39 -10.11
N TYR A 107 9.49 0.60 -10.30
CA TYR A 107 8.59 1.09 -9.26
C TYR A 107 7.88 -0.05 -8.54
N PHE A 108 7.13 -0.85 -9.30
CA PHE A 108 6.36 -1.97 -8.77
C PHE A 108 6.43 -3.14 -9.73
N THR A 109 6.42 -4.34 -9.15
CA THR A 109 6.37 -5.58 -9.92
C THR A 109 5.12 -6.36 -9.54
N TYR A 110 4.29 -6.66 -10.54
CA TYR A 110 3.21 -7.61 -10.40
C TYR A 110 3.75 -9.05 -10.28
N ASP A 111 3.35 -9.75 -9.22
CA ASP A 111 3.60 -11.18 -9.05
C ASP A 111 2.31 -11.89 -8.62
N LYS A 112 1.88 -12.83 -9.46
CA LYS A 112 0.65 -13.58 -9.28
C LYS A 112 0.63 -14.50 -8.06
N ASN A 113 1.80 -14.80 -7.49
CA ASN A 113 1.89 -15.60 -6.26
C ASN A 113 1.36 -14.84 -5.04
N TYR A 114 1.32 -13.51 -5.10
CA TYR A 114 0.84 -12.67 -4.01
C TYR A 114 -0.54 -12.06 -4.31
N ILE A 115 -0.76 -11.62 -5.55
CA ILE A 115 -2.04 -11.03 -5.96
C ILE A 115 -2.59 -11.80 -7.17
N LEU A 116 -3.62 -12.60 -6.91
CA LEU A 116 -4.33 -13.35 -7.94
C LEU A 116 -5.31 -12.43 -8.68
N LEU A 117 -4.96 -12.10 -9.91
CA LEU A 117 -5.80 -11.39 -10.88
C LEU A 117 -6.39 -12.38 -11.89
N ASN A 118 -7.45 -11.99 -12.59
CA ASN A 118 -8.05 -12.84 -13.62
C ASN A 118 -7.10 -13.04 -14.81
N GLU A 119 -6.43 -14.20 -14.89
CA GLU A 119 -5.45 -14.53 -15.95
C GLU A 119 -6.06 -14.52 -17.36
N ASN A 120 -7.32 -14.95 -17.50
CA ASN A 120 -8.03 -14.93 -18.79
C ASN A 120 -8.34 -13.51 -19.27
N PHE A 121 -8.46 -12.56 -18.35
CA PHE A 121 -8.65 -11.16 -18.69
C PHE A 121 -7.29 -10.49 -18.97
N LEU A 122 -6.28 -10.76 -18.13
CA LEU A 122 -4.91 -10.30 -18.33
C LEU A 122 -4.34 -10.71 -19.70
N SER A 123 -4.64 -11.91 -20.18
CA SER A 123 -4.18 -12.38 -21.50
C SER A 123 -4.71 -11.58 -22.69
N LYS A 124 -5.74 -10.74 -22.47
CA LYS A 124 -6.31 -9.82 -23.47
C LYS A 124 -5.66 -8.44 -23.46
N LEU A 125 -4.65 -8.22 -22.63
CA LEU A 125 -3.92 -6.96 -22.56
C LEU A 125 -3.25 -6.66 -23.91
N ASP A 126 -3.62 -5.54 -24.52
CA ASP A 126 -3.04 -5.04 -25.76
C ASP A 126 -1.98 -3.99 -25.44
N THR A 127 -0.72 -4.42 -25.37
CA THR A 127 0.42 -3.55 -25.05
C THR A 127 0.76 -2.55 -26.16
N SER A 128 0.12 -2.65 -27.34
CA SER A 128 0.26 -1.64 -28.39
C SER A 128 -0.61 -0.39 -28.14
N LYS A 129 -1.60 -0.49 -27.25
CA LYS A 129 -2.51 0.60 -26.88
C LYS A 129 -2.11 1.22 -25.55
N ASP A 130 -0.95 1.87 -25.53
CA ASP A 130 -0.47 2.51 -24.30
C ASP A 130 -1.00 3.95 -24.19
N ASN A 131 -2.20 4.10 -23.63
CA ASN A 131 -2.74 5.42 -23.22
C ASN A 131 -3.60 5.30 -21.95
N SER A 132 -3.70 6.41 -21.22
CA SER A 132 -4.34 6.48 -19.89
C SER A 132 -5.82 6.08 -19.88
N ILE A 133 -6.56 6.34 -20.97
CA ILE A 133 -7.99 5.98 -21.05
C ILE A 133 -8.14 4.46 -21.22
N TYR A 134 -7.31 3.85 -22.08
CA TYR A 134 -7.30 2.41 -22.28
C TYR A 134 -6.86 1.68 -21.01
N SER A 135 -5.77 2.12 -20.36
CA SER A 135 -5.25 1.50 -19.14
C SER A 135 -6.28 1.53 -18.01
N GLN A 136 -6.94 2.67 -17.79
CA GLN A 136 -8.00 2.81 -16.79
C GLN A 136 -9.19 1.89 -17.08
N THR A 137 -9.67 1.88 -18.34
CA THR A 137 -10.82 1.04 -18.73
C THR A 137 -10.50 -0.45 -18.59
N PHE A 138 -9.32 -0.86 -19.06
CA PHE A 138 -8.86 -2.24 -18.95
C PHE A 138 -8.73 -2.67 -17.49
N THR A 139 -8.09 -1.84 -16.66
CA THR A 139 -7.88 -2.14 -15.24
C THR A 139 -9.20 -2.27 -14.50
N HIS A 140 -10.14 -1.35 -14.70
CA HIS A 140 -11.46 -1.43 -14.08
C HIS A 140 -12.19 -2.74 -14.45
N GLN A 141 -12.15 -3.13 -15.73
CA GLN A 141 -12.76 -4.40 -16.16
C GLN A 141 -12.03 -5.62 -15.60
N LEU A 142 -10.69 -5.59 -15.50
CA LEU A 142 -9.91 -6.65 -14.86
C LEU A 142 -10.34 -6.85 -13.40
N LEU A 143 -10.48 -5.77 -12.65
CA LEU A 143 -10.88 -5.80 -11.23
C LEU A 143 -12.30 -6.34 -11.05
N GLU A 144 -13.26 -5.86 -11.85
CA GLU A 144 -14.65 -6.36 -11.81
C GLU A 144 -14.76 -7.85 -12.17
N ASN A 145 -13.77 -8.42 -12.87
CA ASN A 145 -13.72 -9.84 -13.23
C ASN A 145 -12.77 -10.66 -12.35
N THR A 146 -12.15 -10.09 -11.33
CA THR A 146 -11.23 -10.79 -10.43
C THR A 146 -11.94 -11.20 -9.14
N SER A 147 -12.06 -12.50 -8.86
CA SER A 147 -12.85 -13.03 -7.74
C SER A 147 -12.35 -12.57 -6.37
N SER A 148 -11.04 -12.47 -6.17
CA SER A 148 -10.44 -11.97 -4.93
C SER A 148 -10.84 -10.51 -4.67
N ILE A 149 -10.84 -9.66 -5.70
CA ILE A 149 -11.26 -8.26 -5.64
C ILE A 149 -12.77 -8.14 -5.40
N GLN A 150 -13.57 -8.98 -6.05
CA GLN A 150 -15.01 -9.06 -5.78
C GLN A 150 -15.26 -9.41 -4.30
N LYS A 151 -14.52 -10.37 -3.73
CA LYS A 151 -14.58 -10.68 -2.29
C LYS A 151 -14.22 -9.45 -1.44
N MET A 152 -13.17 -8.71 -1.79
CA MET A 152 -12.80 -7.48 -1.07
C MET A 152 -13.92 -6.43 -1.08
N LYS A 153 -14.54 -6.22 -2.24
CA LYS A 153 -15.67 -5.32 -2.45
C LYS A 153 -16.89 -5.72 -1.62
N THR A 154 -17.23 -7.00 -1.59
CA THR A 154 -18.33 -7.52 -0.77
C THR A 154 -18.07 -7.35 0.72
N ASN A 155 -16.86 -7.63 1.18
CA ASN A 155 -16.50 -7.52 2.59
C ASN A 155 -16.51 -6.08 3.09
N LYS A 156 -16.13 -5.11 2.24
CA LYS A 156 -15.84 -3.69 2.55
C LYS A 156 -14.67 -3.49 3.52
N GLU A 157 -14.63 -4.28 4.59
CA GLU A 157 -13.53 -4.35 5.54
C GLU A 157 -12.86 -5.72 5.42
N ASN A 158 -11.59 -5.72 5.04
CA ASN A 158 -10.81 -6.92 4.78
C ASN A 158 -9.72 -7.11 5.82
N TYR A 159 -9.49 -8.36 6.16
CA TYR A 159 -8.48 -8.77 7.10
C TYR A 159 -7.46 -9.68 6.43
N TYR A 160 -6.20 -9.54 6.82
CA TYR A 160 -5.11 -10.39 6.33
C TYR A 160 -4.22 -10.85 7.47
N ILE A 161 -3.67 -12.05 7.30
CA ILE A 161 -2.61 -12.61 8.14
C ILE A 161 -1.47 -13.04 7.22
N ILE A 162 -0.30 -12.42 7.38
CA ILE A 162 0.93 -12.83 6.69
C ILE A 162 1.78 -13.65 7.65
N GLU A 163 2.08 -14.89 7.26
CA GLU A 163 3.02 -15.78 7.94
C GLU A 163 4.43 -15.56 7.35
N LYS A 164 5.30 -14.86 8.07
CA LYS A 164 6.57 -14.36 7.53
C LYS A 164 7.55 -15.44 7.13
N LYS A 165 7.60 -16.55 7.88
CA LYS A 165 8.54 -17.65 7.65
C LYS A 165 8.22 -18.40 6.35
N ASN A 166 6.94 -18.60 6.06
CA ASN A 166 6.47 -19.39 4.93
C ASN A 166 6.06 -18.51 3.74
N LEU A 167 6.17 -17.18 3.87
CA LEU A 167 5.70 -16.19 2.89
C LEU A 167 4.23 -16.40 2.48
N LYS A 168 3.41 -16.90 3.41
CA LYS A 168 2.03 -17.26 3.15
C LYS A 168 1.11 -16.11 3.55
N ILE A 169 0.22 -15.73 2.65
CA ILE A 169 -0.76 -14.66 2.86
C ILE A 169 -2.14 -15.29 2.95
N ASN A 170 -2.80 -15.09 4.08
CA ASN A 170 -4.18 -15.52 4.30
C ASN A 170 -5.08 -14.29 4.18
N GLY A 171 -5.74 -14.14 3.04
CA GLY A 171 -6.72 -13.10 2.78
C GLY A 171 -7.06 -12.94 1.30
N PRO A 172 -8.05 -12.08 0.96
CA PRO A 172 -8.84 -11.26 1.86
C PRO A 172 -9.83 -12.07 2.71
N LEU A 173 -9.90 -11.76 4.01
CA LEU A 173 -10.78 -12.42 5.00
C LEU A 173 -11.85 -11.45 5.51
N THR A 174 -13.01 -12.01 5.85
CA THR A 174 -13.98 -11.40 6.77
C THR A 174 -13.43 -11.39 8.20
N LYS A 175 -14.05 -10.59 9.07
CA LYS A 175 -13.68 -10.54 10.50
C LYS A 175 -13.78 -11.91 11.20
N ASN A 176 -14.75 -12.73 10.83
CA ASN A 176 -14.95 -14.06 11.44
C ASN A 176 -13.88 -15.05 10.97
N GLU A 177 -13.63 -15.15 9.66
CA GLU A 177 -12.55 -15.97 9.09
C GLU A 177 -11.19 -15.57 9.71
N PHE A 178 -10.93 -14.27 9.86
CA PHE A 178 -9.72 -13.75 10.51
C PHE A 178 -9.59 -14.23 11.96
N LYS A 179 -10.67 -14.15 12.76
CA LYS A 179 -10.65 -14.61 14.16
C LYS A 179 -10.39 -16.11 14.28
N GLU A 180 -10.99 -16.91 13.39
CA GLU A 180 -10.79 -18.36 13.36
C GLU A 180 -9.34 -18.71 13.00
N ILE A 181 -8.80 -18.14 11.93
CA ILE A 181 -7.40 -18.39 11.52
C ILE A 181 -6.43 -17.89 12.58
N LYS A 182 -6.65 -16.69 13.15
CA LYS A 182 -5.83 -16.13 14.22
C LYS A 182 -5.78 -17.06 15.43
N LYS A 183 -6.92 -17.66 15.81
CA LYS A 183 -6.99 -18.64 16.91
C LYS A 183 -6.24 -19.92 16.57
N ASN A 184 -6.42 -20.46 15.35
CA ASN A 184 -5.77 -21.69 14.90
C ASN A 184 -4.25 -21.55 14.79
N LEU A 185 -3.77 -20.36 14.45
CA LEU A 185 -2.35 -20.02 14.36
C LEU A 185 -1.77 -19.47 15.68
N GLU A 186 -2.56 -19.45 16.77
CA GLU A 186 -2.16 -18.98 18.10
C GLU A 186 -1.54 -17.57 18.10
N ILE A 187 -2.03 -16.68 17.23
CA ILE A 187 -1.41 -15.36 17.02
C ILE A 187 -1.75 -14.41 18.17
N ASN A 188 -0.73 -13.98 18.91
CA ASN A 188 -0.84 -12.99 19.97
C ASN A 188 -0.62 -11.54 19.47
N LEU A 189 -1.42 -11.10 18.50
CA LEU A 189 -1.47 -9.71 18.02
C LEU A 189 -2.91 -9.20 18.04
N SER A 190 -3.15 -7.96 18.46
CA SER A 190 -4.50 -7.37 18.49
C SER A 190 -4.52 -5.97 17.89
N PHE A 191 -5.65 -5.60 17.28
CA PHE A 191 -5.93 -4.23 16.82
C PHE A 191 -6.55 -3.34 17.92
N GLU A 192 -6.90 -3.95 19.05
CA GLU A 192 -7.42 -3.30 20.27
C GLU A 192 -6.33 -2.53 21.01
#